data_AF-A0A6A4H3I3-F1
#
_entry.id   AF-A0A6A4H3I3-F1
#
_cell.length_a   1.000
_cell.length_b   1.000
_cell.length_c   1.000
_cell.angle_alpha   90.00
_cell.angle_beta   90.00
_cell.angle_gamma   90.00
#
_symmetry.space_group_name_H-M   'P 1'
#
loop_
_entity.id
_entity.type
_entity.pdbx_description
1 polymer ?
#
loop_
_entity_poly.entity_id
_entity_poly.type
_entity_poly.pdbx_seq_one_letter_code
_entity_poly.pdbx_strand_id
1 'polypeptide(L)'
;MQEYNTILVPHFLKLNAVLLESPHLASYVQSLVLQFGNATITEALNDVTASIVQQLSNVNSLSLSFVFWDRFSLPLQVALKDIFRAPSLTRVTLYEFSIPTFHELASLLSHATHLKALCVQVDCGYDMPRSAIDAIGATSFPPRSIQLDRLQFGQSFATYISSWLGFRRSLLIRGSKSSITPNSEQSGI
;
A
#
# COMPACT_ATOMS: atom_id res chain seq x y z
N MET A 1 -2.23 -19.94 17.25
CA MET A 1 -2.21 -18.59 16.67
C MET A 1 -1.70 -17.53 17.65
N GLN A 2 -2.04 -17.62 18.95
CA GLN A 2 -1.58 -16.71 20.01
C GLN A 2 -0.06 -16.75 20.28
N GLU A 3 0.59 -17.92 20.11
CA GLU A 3 2.04 -18.10 20.36
C GLU A 3 2.96 -17.29 19.41
N TYR A 4 2.55 -17.04 18.17
CA TYR A 4 3.39 -16.33 17.19
C TYR A 4 3.63 -14.86 17.59
N ASN A 5 2.61 -14.20 18.14
CA ASN A 5 2.72 -12.80 18.55
C ASN A 5 3.63 -12.63 19.78
N THR A 6 3.61 -13.60 20.69
CA THR A 6 4.46 -13.61 21.88
C THR A 6 5.94 -13.66 21.51
N ILE A 7 6.28 -14.28 20.38
CA ILE A 7 7.65 -14.37 19.88
C ILE A 7 8.04 -13.13 19.08
N LEU A 8 7.15 -12.58 18.24
CA LEU A 8 7.50 -11.46 17.35
C LEU A 8 7.67 -10.12 18.06
N VAL A 9 6.82 -9.80 19.04
CA VAL A 9 6.84 -8.50 19.72
C VAL A 9 8.21 -8.19 20.35
N PRO A 10 8.87 -9.10 21.11
CA PRO A 10 10.20 -8.84 21.65
C PRO A 10 11.27 -8.54 20.59
N HIS A 11 11.21 -9.19 19.42
CA HIS A 11 12.17 -8.96 18.34
C HIS A 11 11.97 -7.58 17.71
N PHE A 12 10.71 -7.16 17.51
CA PHE A 12 10.38 -5.83 17.02
C PHE A 12 10.78 -4.75 18.04
N LEU A 13 10.58 -4.98 19.34
CA LEU A 13 11.03 -4.05 20.37
C LEU A 13 12.55 -3.90 20.37
N LYS A 14 13.29 -5.01 20.22
CA LYS A 14 14.76 -4.97 20.11
C LYS A 14 15.21 -4.21 18.86
N LEU A 15 14.57 -4.45 17.71
CA LEU A 15 14.86 -3.71 16.47
C LEU A 15 14.58 -2.22 16.66
N ASN A 16 13.44 -1.87 17.25
CA ASN A 16 13.07 -0.49 17.54
C ASN A 16 14.12 0.19 18.42
N ALA A 17 14.60 -0.48 19.47
CA ALA A 17 15.66 0.04 20.34
C ALA A 17 16.96 0.31 19.57
N VAL A 18 17.40 -0.60 18.68
CA VAL A 18 18.59 -0.42 17.85
C VAL A 18 18.45 0.79 16.92
N LEU A 19 17.29 0.97 16.30
CA LEU A 19 17.04 2.11 15.42
C LEU A 19 17.01 3.44 16.19
N LEU A 20 16.48 3.44 17.41
CA LEU A 20 16.50 4.60 18.30
C LEU A 20 17.92 4.97 18.76
N GLU A 21 18.74 3.97 19.09
CA GLU A 21 20.14 4.17 19.49
C GLU A 21 21.01 4.61 18.31
N SER A 22 20.66 4.21 17.10
CA SER A 22 21.42 4.48 15.88
C SER A 22 20.54 5.02 14.75
N PRO A 23 20.05 6.28 14.83
CA PRO A 23 19.13 6.84 13.83
C PRO A 23 19.69 6.87 12.40
N HIS A 24 21.01 6.92 12.26
CA HIS A 24 21.68 6.84 10.96
C HIS A 24 21.47 5.48 10.27
N LEU A 25 21.24 4.38 11.01
CA LEU A 25 20.88 3.10 10.41
C LEU A 25 19.49 3.15 9.79
N ALA A 26 18.54 3.80 10.46
CA ALA A 26 17.18 3.97 9.94
C ALA A 26 17.16 4.75 8.62
N SER A 27 18.07 5.72 8.45
CA SER A 27 18.18 6.49 7.20
C SER A 27 18.80 5.72 6.02
N TYR A 28 19.48 4.60 6.27
CA TYR A 28 19.96 3.69 5.22
C TYR A 28 18.87 2.72 4.72
N VAL A 29 17.76 2.56 5.45
CA VAL A 29 16.67 1.68 5.05
C VAL A 29 15.91 2.30 3.90
N GLN A 30 16.11 1.74 2.70
CA GLN A 30 15.46 2.21 1.48
C GLN A 30 14.23 1.38 1.10
N SER A 31 14.13 0.15 1.59
CA SER A 31 13.03 -0.76 1.27
C SER A 31 12.34 -1.23 2.54
N LEU A 32 11.02 -1.05 2.59
CA LEU A 32 10.16 -1.54 3.65
C LEU A 32 9.20 -2.58 3.07
N VAL A 33 9.20 -3.78 3.65
CA VAL A 33 8.22 -4.83 3.34
C VAL A 33 7.45 -5.13 4.61
N LEU A 34 6.14 -4.91 4.57
CA LEU A 34 5.23 -5.32 5.63
C LEU A 34 4.38 -6.48 5.13
N GLN A 35 4.55 -7.63 5.76
CA GLN A 35 3.79 -8.82 5.49
C GLN A 35 3.10 -9.28 6.76
N PHE A 36 1.79 -9.12 6.79
CA PHE A 36 0.96 -9.63 7.87
C PHE A 36 0.16 -10.77 7.28
N GLY A 37 0.60 -12.02 7.43
CA GLY A 37 -0.18 -13.17 6.94
C GLY A 37 -1.53 -13.30 7.66
N ASN A 38 -2.07 -14.51 7.74
CA ASN A 38 -3.32 -14.77 8.50
C ASN A 38 -3.18 -14.61 10.03
N ALA A 39 -2.08 -14.04 10.53
CA ALA A 39 -1.86 -13.82 11.94
C ALA A 39 -2.73 -12.66 12.46
N THR A 40 -3.36 -12.86 13.61
CA THR A 40 -4.05 -11.78 14.33
C THR A 40 -3.01 -10.74 14.74
N ILE A 41 -2.99 -9.58 14.09
CA ILE A 41 -2.09 -8.49 14.46
C ILE A 41 -2.56 -7.95 15.82
N THR A 42 -1.72 -8.06 16.84
CA THR A 42 -2.03 -7.48 18.16
C THR A 42 -1.80 -5.98 18.15
N GLU A 43 -2.44 -5.26 19.06
CA GLU A 43 -2.20 -3.83 19.27
C GLU A 43 -0.73 -3.54 19.55
N ALA A 44 -0.10 -4.31 20.46
CA ALA A 44 1.32 -4.17 20.77
C ALA A 44 2.24 -4.35 19.54
N LEU A 45 1.91 -5.28 18.63
CA LEU A 45 2.68 -5.47 17.41
C LEU A 45 2.48 -4.29 16.43
N ASN A 46 1.26 -3.76 16.33
CA ASN A 46 0.99 -2.57 15.52
C ASN A 46 1.78 -1.36 16.04
N ASP A 47 1.79 -1.14 17.36
CA ASP A 47 2.41 0.05 17.96
C ASP A 47 3.93 0.04 17.81
N VAL A 48 4.56 -1.12 18.03
CA VAL A 48 6.00 -1.25 17.80
C VAL A 48 6.34 -1.12 16.31
N THR A 49 5.49 -1.66 15.42
CA THR A 49 5.67 -1.50 13.98
C THR A 49 5.55 -0.03 13.58
N ALA A 50 4.55 0.69 14.11
CA ALA A 50 4.38 2.12 13.86
C ALA A 50 5.62 2.92 14.29
N SER A 51 6.16 2.61 15.48
CA SER A 51 7.36 3.25 16.02
C SER A 51 8.60 3.01 15.14
N ILE A 52 8.75 1.79 14.60
CA ILE A 52 9.82 1.46 13.65
C ILE A 52 9.63 2.26 12.36
N VAL A 53 8.44 2.21 11.77
CA VAL A 53 8.09 2.86 10.50
C VAL A 53 8.34 4.37 10.56
N GLN A 54 8.00 5.01 11.67
CA GLN A 54 8.22 6.45 11.89
C GLN A 54 9.71 6.86 11.84
N GLN A 55 10.63 5.95 12.14
CA GLN A 55 12.06 6.23 12.11
C GLN A 55 12.67 6.11 10.70
N LEU A 56 11.96 5.47 9.76
CA LEU A 56 12.46 5.20 8.41
C LEU A 56 12.20 6.39 7.47
N SER A 57 13.11 7.37 7.46
CA SER A 57 12.94 8.62 6.70
C SER A 57 13.22 8.52 5.20
N ASN A 58 13.96 7.50 4.75
CA ASN A 58 14.47 7.39 3.38
C ASN A 58 13.90 6.20 2.59
N VAL A 59 12.74 5.67 2.99
CA VAL A 59 12.08 4.57 2.29
C VAL A 59 11.69 5.01 0.88
N ASN A 60 12.34 4.42 -0.12
CA ASN A 60 12.04 4.66 -1.52
C ASN A 60 11.17 3.57 -2.17
N SER A 61 11.08 2.42 -1.52
CA SER A 61 10.31 1.26 -1.95
C SER A 61 9.47 0.70 -0.81
N LEU A 62 8.16 0.73 -0.97
CA LEU A 62 7.20 0.17 -0.01
C LEU A 62 6.48 -1.04 -0.61
N SER A 63 6.46 -2.16 0.12
CA SER A 63 5.65 -3.34 -0.22
C SER A 63 4.75 -3.71 0.95
N LEU A 64 3.44 -3.78 0.68
CA LEU A 64 2.42 -4.23 1.62
C LEU A 64 1.81 -5.53 1.08
N SER A 65 1.97 -6.62 1.83
CA SER A 65 1.53 -7.96 1.42
C SER A 65 0.59 -8.58 2.46
N PHE A 66 -0.56 -9.11 2.01
CA PHE A 66 -1.59 -9.74 2.86
C PHE A 66 -2.18 -8.79 3.92
N VAL A 67 -2.22 -7.49 3.62
CA VAL A 67 -2.60 -6.45 4.59
C VAL A 67 -4.08 -6.12 4.50
N PHE A 68 -4.76 -6.11 5.65
CA PHE A 68 -6.08 -5.50 5.82
C PHE A 68 -5.92 -4.12 6.46
N TRP A 69 -6.09 -3.07 5.66
CA TRP A 69 -5.79 -1.69 6.06
C TRP A 69 -6.57 -1.23 7.30
N ASP A 70 -7.84 -1.64 7.41
CA ASP A 70 -8.75 -1.37 8.52
C ASP A 70 -8.35 -2.08 9.83
N ARG A 71 -7.49 -3.10 9.76
CA ARG A 71 -6.97 -3.81 10.94
C ARG A 71 -5.72 -3.17 11.53
N PHE A 72 -5.11 -2.21 10.84
CA PHE A 72 -3.99 -1.47 11.40
C PHE A 72 -4.45 -0.52 12.50
N SER A 73 -3.66 -0.43 13.56
CA SER A 73 -3.88 0.61 14.58
C SER A 73 -3.71 1.99 13.95
N LEU A 74 -4.39 2.99 14.52
CA LEU A 74 -4.31 4.37 14.05
C LEU A 74 -2.85 4.87 13.95
N PRO A 75 -1.96 4.64 14.94
CA PRO A 75 -0.55 4.99 14.82
C PRO A 75 0.14 4.42 13.57
N LEU A 76 -0.08 3.14 13.26
CA LEU A 76 0.55 2.51 12.10
C LEU A 76 0.01 3.07 10.78
N GLN A 77 -1.30 3.33 10.70
CA GLN A 77 -1.89 3.98 9.52
C GLN A 77 -1.32 5.38 9.30
N VAL A 78 -1.13 6.17 10.36
CA VAL A 78 -0.53 7.51 10.27
C VAL A 78 0.91 7.41 9.78
N ALA A 79 1.71 6.53 10.39
CA ALA A 79 3.12 6.34 10.01
C ALA A 79 3.25 5.92 8.53
N LEU A 80 2.39 5.03 8.05
CA LEU A 80 2.36 4.64 6.65
C LEU A 80 1.93 5.80 5.74
N LYS A 81 0.91 6.57 6.10
CA LYS A 81 0.49 7.77 5.36
C LYS A 81 1.65 8.78 5.23
N ASP A 82 2.48 8.90 6.25
CA ASP A 82 3.66 9.78 6.20
C ASP A 82 4.72 9.25 5.23
N ILE A 83 4.93 7.93 5.14
CA ILE A 83 5.75 7.34 4.06
C ILE A 83 5.16 7.65 2.69
N PHE A 84 3.84 7.54 2.50
CA PHE A 84 3.20 7.92 1.23
C PHE A 84 3.40 9.39 0.87
N ARG A 85 3.58 10.29 1.85
CA ARG A 85 3.87 11.71 1.63
C ARG A 85 5.35 12.01 1.41
N ALA A 86 6.23 11.07 1.73
CA ALA A 86 7.66 11.30 1.68
C ALA A 86 8.14 11.42 0.21
N PRO A 87 8.98 12.41 -0.12
CA PRO A 87 9.50 12.59 -1.47
C PRO A 87 10.47 11.49 -1.90
N SER A 88 11.02 10.73 -0.94
CA SER A 88 11.85 9.57 -1.18
C SER A 88 11.08 8.41 -1.78
N LEU A 89 9.77 8.30 -1.53
CA LEU A 89 8.95 7.17 -1.98
C LEU A 89 8.73 7.23 -3.50
N THR A 90 9.30 6.27 -4.22
CA THR A 90 9.21 6.18 -5.68
C THR A 90 8.56 4.90 -6.16
N ARG A 91 8.46 3.87 -5.31
CA ARG A 91 7.91 2.56 -5.67
C ARG A 91 6.96 2.06 -4.60
N VAL A 92 5.77 1.64 -5.02
CA VAL A 92 4.75 1.02 -4.15
C VAL A 92 4.28 -0.28 -4.78
N THR A 93 4.28 -1.34 -3.98
CA THR A 93 3.72 -2.65 -4.33
C THR A 93 2.67 -3.04 -3.32
N LEU A 94 1.45 -3.27 -3.78
CA LEU A 94 0.31 -3.73 -2.97
C LEU A 94 -0.06 -5.13 -3.44
N TYR A 95 0.09 -6.14 -2.60
CA TYR A 95 -0.17 -7.54 -2.93
C TYR A 95 -1.14 -8.14 -1.90
N GLU A 96 -2.27 -8.66 -2.36
CA GLU A 96 -3.35 -9.14 -1.46
C GLU A 96 -3.67 -8.10 -0.37
N PHE A 97 -3.69 -6.84 -0.78
CA PHE A 97 -3.96 -5.69 0.07
C PHE A 97 -5.45 -5.37 0.01
N SER A 98 -6.13 -5.42 1.15
CA SER A 98 -7.54 -5.07 1.31
C SER A 98 -7.65 -3.69 1.95
N ILE A 99 -8.44 -2.83 1.32
CA ILE A 99 -8.78 -1.50 1.82
C ILE A 99 -10.29 -1.27 1.67
N PRO A 100 -10.99 -0.75 2.68
CA PRO A 100 -12.46 -0.74 2.68
C PRO A 100 -13.08 0.01 1.51
N THR A 101 -12.45 1.09 1.05
CA THR A 101 -12.99 1.91 -0.05
C THR A 101 -11.92 2.30 -1.06
N PHE A 102 -12.32 2.39 -2.34
CA PHE A 102 -11.47 2.94 -3.39
C PHE A 102 -11.08 4.39 -3.12
N HIS A 103 -11.98 5.18 -2.52
CA HIS A 103 -11.69 6.57 -2.15
C HIS A 103 -10.50 6.65 -1.19
N GLU A 104 -10.42 5.75 -0.20
CA GLU A 104 -9.30 5.72 0.73
C GLU A 104 -7.98 5.34 0.04
N LEU A 105 -8.01 4.36 -0.87
CA LEU A 105 -6.86 4.01 -1.69
C LEU A 105 -6.40 5.19 -2.56
N ALA A 106 -7.34 5.84 -3.25
CA ALA A 106 -7.06 6.98 -4.10
C ALA A 106 -6.50 8.15 -3.28
N SER A 107 -7.04 8.40 -2.07
CA SER A 107 -6.54 9.40 -1.15
C SER A 107 -5.10 9.09 -0.72
N LEU A 108 -4.80 7.84 -0.36
CA LEU A 108 -3.45 7.40 0.01
C LEU A 108 -2.44 7.62 -1.13
N LEU A 109 -2.80 7.19 -2.34
CA LEU A 109 -1.98 7.36 -3.54
C LEU A 109 -1.83 8.82 -3.96
N SER A 110 -2.84 9.67 -3.72
CA SER A 110 -2.78 11.11 -4.05
C SER A 110 -1.69 11.87 -3.29
N HIS A 111 -1.25 11.31 -2.15
CA HIS A 111 -0.15 11.86 -1.37
C HIS A 111 1.24 11.47 -1.91
N ALA A 112 1.34 10.38 -2.69
CA ALA A 112 2.59 9.88 -3.27
C ALA A 112 2.94 10.60 -4.58
N THR A 113 3.20 11.90 -4.48
CA THR A 113 3.45 12.78 -5.64
C THR A 113 4.73 12.45 -6.42
N HIS A 114 5.66 11.72 -5.80
CA HIS A 114 6.94 11.31 -6.39
C HIS A 114 6.96 9.85 -6.85
N LEU A 115 5.81 9.18 -6.80
CA LEU A 115 5.68 7.79 -7.19
C LEU A 115 5.98 7.62 -8.68
N LYS A 116 6.87 6.68 -9.00
CA LYS A 116 7.26 6.32 -10.37
C LYS A 116 6.77 4.94 -10.75
N ALA A 117 6.73 4.01 -9.79
CA ALA A 117 6.27 2.65 -10.01
C ALA A 117 5.14 2.29 -9.03
N LEU A 118 4.02 1.83 -9.59
CA LEU A 118 2.90 1.31 -8.83
C LEU A 118 2.56 -0.10 -9.34
N CYS A 119 2.62 -1.08 -8.46
CA CYS A 119 2.17 -2.43 -8.71
C CYS A 119 1.01 -2.74 -7.76
N VAL A 120 -0.16 -3.06 -8.32
CA VAL A 120 -1.39 -3.30 -7.56
C VAL A 120 -1.96 -4.66 -7.92
N GLN A 121 -1.83 -5.59 -6.99
CA GLN A 121 -2.56 -6.85 -6.97
C GLN A 121 -3.47 -6.83 -5.73
N VAL A 122 -4.49 -5.98 -5.82
CA VAL A 122 -5.46 -5.72 -4.75
C VAL A 122 -6.70 -6.55 -4.99
N ASP A 123 -7.22 -7.14 -3.91
CA ASP A 123 -8.60 -7.59 -3.84
C ASP A 123 -9.39 -6.47 -3.16
N CYS A 124 -10.04 -5.61 -3.96
CA CYS A 124 -10.93 -4.60 -3.39
C CYS A 124 -12.20 -5.33 -2.97
N GLY A 125 -12.56 -5.24 -1.68
CA GLY A 125 -13.80 -5.83 -1.18
C GLY A 125 -15.03 -5.49 -2.04
N TYR A 126 -15.99 -6.40 -2.03
CA TYR A 126 -17.21 -6.41 -2.87
C TYR A 126 -18.08 -5.15 -2.80
N ASP A 127 -17.86 -4.29 -1.80
CA ASP A 127 -18.59 -3.04 -1.59
C ASP A 127 -17.94 -1.84 -2.27
N MET A 128 -17.57 -1.96 -3.56
CA MET A 128 -17.51 -0.75 -4.38
C MET A 128 -18.96 -0.34 -4.65
N PRO A 129 -19.48 0.73 -4.02
CA PRO A 129 -20.88 1.05 -4.20
C PRO A 129 -21.00 1.48 -5.66
N ARG A 130 -21.83 0.79 -6.43
CA ARG A 130 -22.31 1.31 -7.72
C ARG A 130 -22.85 2.75 -7.58
N SER A 131 -23.20 3.16 -6.35
CA SER A 131 -23.67 4.49 -5.94
C SER A 131 -22.59 5.50 -5.51
N ALA A 132 -21.33 5.11 -5.25
CA ALA A 132 -20.26 6.07 -4.92
C ALA A 132 -19.90 6.96 -6.12
N ILE A 133 -20.39 6.58 -7.30
CA ILE A 133 -20.35 7.35 -8.53
C ILE A 133 -21.14 8.67 -8.38
N ASP A 134 -22.16 8.75 -7.54
CA ASP A 134 -23.04 9.93 -7.47
C ASP A 134 -22.65 10.91 -6.34
N ALA A 135 -21.87 10.46 -5.35
CA ALA A 135 -21.55 11.24 -4.15
C ALA A 135 -20.30 12.14 -4.26
N ILE A 136 -19.50 12.04 -5.34
CA ILE A 136 -18.27 12.84 -5.54
C ILE A 136 -18.61 14.20 -6.17
N GLY A 137 -19.57 14.90 -5.58
CA GLY A 137 -20.02 16.22 -6.01
C GLY A 137 -19.47 17.40 -5.20
N ALA A 138 -18.71 17.17 -4.12
CA ALA A 138 -18.52 18.23 -3.11
C ALA A 138 -17.12 18.41 -2.51
N THR A 139 -16.06 17.75 -2.99
CA THR A 139 -14.69 18.02 -2.50
C THR A 139 -13.81 18.56 -3.63
N SER A 140 -13.53 19.87 -3.57
CA SER A 140 -13.00 20.75 -4.61
C SER A 140 -11.49 20.63 -4.87
N PHE A 141 -10.90 19.45 -4.74
CA PHE A 141 -9.48 19.29 -5.08
C PHE A 141 -9.34 18.92 -6.55
N PRO A 142 -8.66 19.73 -7.38
CA PRO A 142 -8.40 19.35 -8.76
C PRO A 142 -7.61 18.03 -8.78
N PRO A 143 -7.94 17.10 -9.68
CA PRO A 143 -7.28 15.81 -9.75
C PRO A 143 -5.78 16.03 -9.97
N ARG A 144 -4.97 15.64 -8.99
CA ARG A 144 -3.51 15.66 -9.12
C ARG A 144 -3.12 14.49 -10.03
N SER A 145 -2.63 14.80 -11.22
CA SER A 145 -2.06 13.80 -12.13
C SER A 145 -0.72 13.32 -11.56
N ILE A 146 -0.59 12.01 -11.37
CA ILE A 146 0.70 11.36 -11.03
C ILE A 146 1.21 10.71 -12.32
N GLN A 147 2.45 11.03 -12.70
CA GLN A 147 3.10 10.41 -13.85
C GLN A 147 3.83 9.16 -13.38
N LEU A 148 3.42 8.00 -13.90
CA LEU A 148 4.03 6.71 -13.56
C LEU A 148 4.88 6.20 -14.73
N ASP A 149 6.13 5.88 -14.44
CA ASP A 149 7.03 5.20 -15.37
C ASP A 149 6.61 3.74 -15.55
N ARG A 150 6.08 3.12 -14.49
CA ARG A 150 5.63 1.72 -14.49
C ARG A 150 4.32 1.58 -13.73
N LEU A 151 3.31 1.06 -14.40
CA LEU A 151 2.02 0.72 -13.83
C LEU A 151 1.71 -0.74 -14.12
N GLN A 152 1.52 -1.53 -13.06
CA GLN A 152 1.17 -2.94 -13.17
C GLN A 152 -0.06 -3.23 -12.34
N PHE A 153 -1.00 -3.95 -12.96
CA PHE A 153 -2.22 -4.40 -12.33
C PHE A 153 -2.28 -5.92 -12.37
N GLY A 154 -2.67 -6.52 -11.26
CA GLY A 154 -3.11 -7.91 -11.24
C GLY A 154 -4.34 -8.10 -12.13
N GLN A 155 -4.53 -9.31 -12.64
CA GLN A 155 -5.56 -9.61 -13.63
C GLN A 155 -6.98 -9.29 -13.14
N SER A 156 -7.28 -9.56 -11.88
CA SER A 156 -8.55 -9.20 -11.24
C SER A 156 -8.73 -7.68 -11.27
N PHE A 157 -7.76 -6.93 -10.75
CA PHE A 157 -7.82 -5.46 -10.65
C PHE A 157 -7.89 -4.76 -12.01
N ALA A 158 -7.20 -5.26 -13.03
CA ALA A 158 -7.27 -4.74 -14.39
C ALA A 158 -8.70 -4.82 -14.98
N THR A 159 -9.38 -5.94 -14.72
CA THR A 159 -10.78 -6.14 -15.13
C THR A 159 -11.70 -5.15 -14.41
N TYR A 160 -11.49 -4.92 -13.11
CA TYR A 160 -12.25 -3.94 -12.33
C TYR A 160 -12.02 -2.49 -12.78
N ILE A 161 -10.77 -2.07 -12.98
CA ILE A 161 -10.44 -0.72 -13.44
C ILE A 161 -11.00 -0.46 -14.84
N SER A 162 -10.96 -1.43 -15.74
CA SER A 162 -11.52 -1.26 -17.09
C SER A 162 -13.03 -0.98 -17.06
N SER A 163 -13.77 -1.64 -16.15
CA SER A 163 -15.19 -1.40 -15.92
C SER A 163 -15.46 0.01 -15.37
N TRP A 164 -14.55 0.52 -14.54
CA TRP A 164 -14.66 1.85 -13.91
C TRP A 164 -14.21 3.00 -14.84
N LEU A 165 -13.09 2.85 -15.56
CA LEU A 165 -12.59 3.84 -16.52
C LEU A 165 -13.50 3.97 -17.74
N GLY A 166 -14.20 2.90 -18.13
CA GLY A 166 -15.29 2.98 -19.10
C GLY A 166 -16.42 3.93 -18.66
N PHE A 167 -16.54 4.17 -17.34
CA PHE A 167 -17.57 5.00 -16.74
C PHE A 167 -17.12 6.44 -16.42
N ARG A 168 -15.84 6.70 -16.10
CA ARG A 168 -15.32 8.06 -15.79
C ARG A 168 -14.06 8.43 -16.57
N ARG A 169 -14.18 9.38 -17.52
CA ARG A 169 -13.07 9.99 -18.28
C ARG A 169 -12.13 10.93 -17.47
N SER A 170 -12.14 10.92 -16.13
CA SER A 170 -11.50 11.98 -15.32
C SER A 170 -10.31 11.57 -14.44
N LEU A 171 -9.85 10.33 -14.48
CA LEU A 171 -8.60 9.92 -13.79
C LEU A 171 -7.54 9.57 -14.83
N LEU A 172 -6.73 10.56 -15.22
CA LEU A 172 -5.62 10.37 -16.17
C LEU A 172 -4.38 9.84 -15.43
N ILE A 173 -4.38 8.56 -15.07
CA ILE A 173 -3.14 7.86 -14.75
C ILE A 173 -2.48 7.52 -16.10
N ARG A 174 -1.46 8.30 -16.48
CA ARG A 174 -0.72 8.10 -17.73
C ARG A 174 0.47 7.18 -17.46
N GLY A 175 0.27 5.87 -17.64
CA GLY A 175 1.33 4.87 -17.54
C GLY A 175 2.03 4.65 -18.88
N SER A 176 3.36 4.65 -18.91
CA SER A 176 4.14 4.26 -20.09
C SER A 176 4.42 2.75 -20.04
N LYS A 177 3.83 1.98 -20.97
CA LYS A 177 3.91 0.52 -21.12
C LYS A 177 3.26 -0.32 -20.00
N SER A 178 2.05 -0.79 -20.27
CA SER A 178 1.44 -1.95 -19.60
C SER A 178 2.01 -3.23 -20.23
N SER A 179 2.62 -4.11 -19.43
CA SER A 179 2.96 -5.47 -19.82
C SER A 179 2.05 -6.41 -19.04
N ILE A 180 1.11 -7.03 -19.73
CA ILE A 180 0.31 -8.15 -19.22
C ILE A 180 1.14 -9.39 -19.48
N THR A 181 1.66 -10.03 -18.44
CA THR A 181 2.29 -11.35 -18.55
C THR A 181 1.19 -12.42 -18.58
N PRO A 182 1.01 -13.17 -19.68
CA PRO A 182 0.11 -14.31 -19.68
C PRO A 182 0.73 -15.44 -18.85
N ASN A 183 -0.05 -15.98 -17.90
CA ASN A 183 0.27 -17.25 -17.25
C ASN A 183 0.24 -18.36 -18.31
N SER A 184 1.40 -18.90 -18.65
CA SER A 184 1.52 -20.11 -19.43
C SER A 184 1.07 -21.30 -18.57
N GLU A 185 -0.07 -21.88 -18.94
CA GLU A 185 -0.44 -23.26 -18.61
C GLU A 185 0.73 -24.19 -18.98
N GLN A 186 1.15 -25.04 -18.05
CA GLN A 186 1.85 -26.28 -18.38
C GLN A 186 1.00 -27.45 -17.89
N SER A 187 0.38 -28.08 -18.89
CA SER A 187 -0.15 -29.44 -18.87
C SER A 187 0.95 -30.41 -19.28
N GLY A 188 0.95 -31.61 -18.69
CA GLY A 188 1.64 -32.81 -19.16
C GLY A 188 2.92 -33.14 -18.41
N ILE A 189 2.92 -34.18 -17.56
CA ILE A 189 3.01 -35.61 -17.97
C ILE A 189 2.06 -36.42 -17.10
#